data_AF-A0A7W0EI53-F1
#
_entry.id   AF-A0A7W0EI53-F1
#
_cell.length_a   1.000
_cell.length_b   1.000
_cell.length_c   1.000
_cell.angle_alpha   90.00
_cell.angle_beta   90.00
_cell.angle_gamma   90.00
#
_symmetry.space_group_name_H-M   'P 1'
#
loop_
_entity.id
_entity.type
_entity.pdbx_description
1 polymer ?
#
loop_
_entity_poly.entity_id
_entity_poly.type
_entity_poly.pdbx_seq_one_letter_code
_entity_poly.pdbx_strand_id
1 'polypeptide(L)'
;RDLAVENKIKVEPEEVFLCGLFYNLGKIILCLYLPVSYRDIELKIETGMSEELACREVLAGLTFREIGIEVAKFWNLPDLLLMVLEKGGRSYAHPPLDFSNHYLASLIHFANVFVESLCDGFDLDSLFQQYGVILSVGINETLISIKRSVDEAEITSTLLRSGVTKLKIQTKIRFLMINLRNGLLNSDIPQGQEGVTERTGQRNDTLRAFLSSLQDQEKYRPNKTVHHFIEDLNLLVKKNFSINEFYRLLLEAFHQGMGFDRAVLATVNTFSANVSLVGRLGAGDIDHEGVKLFEQPLDSESNCPMSTAMVSGKDVIIPATKSWSFSRRLQHLVKDRTVYLFPIVIEGKGVSMIYLDRKAEQPLFNNEMIKTVRQLRELAVSAIIKIRAVS
;
A
#
# COMPACT_ATOMS: atom_id res chain seq x y z
N ARG A 1 6.73 18.53 -17.05
CA ARG A 1 6.22 18.91 -18.39
C ARG A 1 5.28 20.10 -18.29
N ASP A 2 4.09 19.93 -17.71
CA ASP A 2 3.03 20.96 -17.71
C ASP A 2 3.48 22.29 -17.06
N LEU A 3 4.19 22.23 -15.93
CA LEU A 3 4.79 23.40 -15.28
C LEU A 3 5.82 24.16 -16.13
N ALA A 4 6.55 23.46 -17.02
CA ALA A 4 7.52 24.11 -17.92
C ALA A 4 6.81 24.82 -19.09
N VAL A 5 5.67 24.29 -19.53
CA VAL A 5 4.81 24.91 -20.56
C VAL A 5 4.15 26.17 -20.01
N GLU A 6 3.61 26.11 -18.79
CA GLU A 6 2.98 27.26 -18.10
C GLU A 6 3.96 28.42 -17.92
N ASN A 7 5.23 28.12 -17.60
CA ASN A 7 6.29 29.12 -17.45
C ASN A 7 6.97 29.54 -18.76
N LYS A 8 6.42 29.15 -19.93
CA LYS A 8 6.84 29.56 -21.28
C LYS A 8 8.34 29.34 -21.56
N ILE A 9 8.88 28.24 -21.06
CA ILE A 9 10.28 27.88 -21.30
C ILE A 9 10.44 27.39 -22.74
N LYS A 10 11.47 27.86 -23.43
CA LYS A 10 11.78 27.49 -24.83
C LYS A 10 12.47 26.12 -24.91
N VAL A 11 11.80 25.07 -24.45
CA VAL A 11 12.27 23.69 -24.54
C VAL A 11 11.09 22.79 -24.86
N GLU A 12 11.30 21.79 -25.72
CA GLU A 12 10.25 20.84 -26.08
C GLU A 12 9.74 20.09 -24.82
N PRO A 13 8.42 20.01 -24.60
CA PRO A 13 7.84 19.39 -23.41
C PRO A 13 8.31 17.94 -23.18
N GLU A 14 8.53 17.20 -24.25
CA GLU A 14 9.00 15.82 -24.29
C GLU A 14 10.43 15.70 -23.75
N GLU A 15 11.32 16.64 -24.06
CA GLU A 15 12.69 16.63 -23.54
C GLU A 15 12.70 16.80 -22.02
N VAL A 16 11.85 17.68 -21.48
CA VAL A 16 11.68 17.86 -20.03
C VAL A 16 11.13 16.59 -19.38
N PHE A 17 10.21 15.90 -20.04
CA PHE A 17 9.67 14.61 -19.55
C PHE A 17 10.76 13.53 -19.50
N LEU A 18 11.56 13.39 -20.56
CA LEU A 18 12.67 12.43 -20.60
C LEU A 18 13.72 12.74 -19.53
N CYS A 19 14.02 14.02 -19.30
CA CYS A 19 14.94 14.40 -18.24
C CYS A 19 14.41 14.02 -16.85
N GLY A 20 13.10 14.15 -16.62
CA GLY A 20 12.45 13.66 -15.40
C GLY A 20 12.56 12.15 -15.23
N LEU A 21 12.32 11.39 -16.29
CA LEU A 21 12.37 9.92 -16.29
C LEU A 21 13.78 9.38 -16.03
N PHE A 22 14.78 9.96 -16.68
CA PHE A 22 16.18 9.53 -16.58
C PHE A 22 16.96 10.21 -15.45
N TYR A 23 16.31 11.01 -14.62
CA TYR A 23 16.96 11.67 -13.49
C TYR A 23 17.67 10.68 -12.55
N ASN A 24 17.00 9.56 -12.26
CA ASN A 24 17.53 8.49 -11.41
C ASN A 24 18.17 7.34 -12.21
N LEU A 25 18.68 7.61 -13.42
CA LEU A 25 19.23 6.60 -14.34
C LEU A 25 20.27 5.69 -13.68
N GLY A 26 21.21 6.25 -12.91
CA GLY A 26 22.22 5.46 -12.22
C GLY A 26 21.63 4.47 -11.21
N LYS A 27 20.67 4.91 -10.39
CA LYS A 27 19.95 4.03 -9.45
C LYS A 27 19.24 2.89 -10.19
N ILE A 28 18.55 3.20 -11.30
CA ILE A 28 17.82 2.22 -12.11
C ILE A 28 18.77 1.17 -12.69
N ILE A 29 19.90 1.60 -13.26
CA ILE A 29 20.90 0.70 -13.83
C ILE A 29 21.47 -0.23 -12.77
N LEU A 30 21.83 0.29 -11.59
CA LEU A 30 22.35 -0.55 -10.52
C LEU A 30 21.33 -1.56 -10.02
N CYS A 31 20.08 -1.12 -9.84
CA CYS A 31 18.99 -2.01 -9.43
C CYS A 31 18.80 -3.18 -10.41
N LEU A 32 18.94 -2.94 -11.72
CA LEU A 32 18.74 -3.95 -12.75
C LEU A 32 19.96 -4.86 -12.98
N TYR A 33 21.16 -4.28 -13.06
CA TYR A 33 22.37 -5.00 -13.49
C TYR A 33 23.27 -5.42 -12.33
N LEU A 34 23.20 -4.73 -11.19
CA LEU A 34 24.02 -4.99 -10.00
C LEU A 34 23.13 -5.10 -8.73
N PRO A 35 22.13 -5.99 -8.71
CA PRO A 35 21.13 -6.04 -7.64
C PRO A 35 21.72 -6.36 -6.27
N VAL A 36 22.83 -7.12 -6.21
CA VAL A 36 23.51 -7.46 -4.94
C VAL A 36 24.14 -6.21 -4.34
N SER A 37 24.93 -5.47 -5.11
CA SER A 37 25.55 -4.21 -4.66
C SER A 37 24.49 -3.16 -4.32
N TYR A 38 23.42 -3.07 -5.11
CA TYR A 38 22.30 -2.19 -4.79
C TYR A 38 21.66 -2.54 -3.44
N ARG A 39 21.46 -3.84 -3.16
CA ARG A 39 20.90 -4.30 -1.88
C ARG A 39 21.83 -4.00 -0.70
N ASP A 40 23.13 -4.13 -0.88
CA ASP A 40 24.12 -3.79 0.16
C ASP A 40 24.10 -2.28 0.47
N ILE A 41 23.91 -1.44 -0.54
CA ILE A 41 23.73 0.02 -0.37
C ILE A 41 22.45 0.30 0.42
N GLU A 42 21.31 -0.34 0.08
CA GLU A 42 20.05 -0.19 0.84
C GLU A 42 20.23 -0.56 2.31
N LEU A 43 20.89 -1.68 2.61
CA LEU A 43 21.14 -2.12 3.99
C LEU A 43 21.98 -1.09 4.76
N LYS A 44 22.98 -0.48 4.14
CA LYS A 44 23.80 0.57 4.78
C LYS A 44 23.01 1.85 5.02
N ILE A 45 22.12 2.22 4.10
CA ILE A 45 21.21 3.35 4.30
C ILE A 45 20.25 3.08 5.47
N GLU A 46 19.73 1.85 5.58
CA GLU A 46 18.90 1.44 6.73
C GLU A 46 19.65 1.53 8.07
N THR A 47 20.98 1.35 8.07
CA THR A 47 21.82 1.55 9.27
C THR A 47 22.09 3.02 9.62
N GLY A 48 21.52 3.97 8.85
CA GLY A 48 21.62 5.41 9.09
C GLY A 48 22.78 6.11 8.36
N MET A 49 23.45 5.42 7.42
CA MET A 49 24.45 6.05 6.56
C MET A 49 23.78 6.88 5.46
N SER A 50 24.40 7.98 5.05
CA SER A 50 23.90 8.74 3.88
C SER A 50 24.05 7.95 2.59
N GLU A 51 23.13 8.16 1.65
CA GLU A 51 23.14 7.48 0.35
C GLU A 51 24.48 7.64 -0.38
N GLU A 52 25.05 8.84 -0.39
CA GLU A 52 26.33 9.11 -1.05
C GLU A 52 27.48 8.32 -0.41
N LEU A 53 27.55 8.24 0.92
CA LEU A 53 28.60 7.50 1.61
C LEU A 53 28.46 6.00 1.39
N ALA A 54 27.23 5.47 1.48
CA ALA A 54 26.95 4.07 1.24
C ALA A 54 27.33 3.65 -0.20
N CYS A 55 27.01 4.50 -1.19
CA CYS A 55 27.42 4.28 -2.57
C CYS A 55 28.94 4.27 -2.71
N ARG A 56 29.64 5.28 -2.18
CA ARG A 56 31.10 5.36 -2.31
C ARG A 56 31.80 4.17 -1.66
N GLU A 57 31.26 3.62 -0.58
CA GLU A 57 31.84 2.44 0.06
C GLU A 57 31.64 1.15 -0.75
N VAL A 58 30.45 0.97 -1.34
CA VAL A 58 30.11 -0.27 -2.08
C VAL A 58 30.61 -0.25 -3.53
N LEU A 59 30.63 0.93 -4.17
CA LEU A 59 30.90 1.11 -5.60
C LEU A 59 32.30 1.67 -5.87
N ALA A 60 33.27 1.34 -5.01
CA ALA A 60 34.67 1.74 -5.15
C ALA A 60 34.87 3.26 -5.36
N GLY A 61 34.11 4.06 -4.61
CA GLY A 61 34.21 5.52 -4.61
C GLY A 61 33.25 6.25 -5.54
N LEU A 62 32.39 5.55 -6.29
CA LEU A 62 31.40 6.16 -7.17
C LEU A 62 30.04 6.35 -6.50
N THR A 63 29.29 7.36 -6.96
CA THR A 63 27.89 7.62 -6.58
C THR A 63 26.93 7.20 -7.69
N PHE A 64 25.64 6.99 -7.35
CA PHE A 64 24.61 6.73 -8.36
C PHE A 64 24.58 7.81 -9.45
N ARG A 65 24.78 9.07 -9.05
CA ARG A 65 24.77 10.22 -9.95
C ARG A 65 25.93 10.20 -10.95
N GLU A 66 27.15 9.96 -10.47
CA GLU A 66 28.34 9.86 -11.33
C GLU A 66 28.17 8.73 -12.35
N ILE A 67 27.64 7.58 -11.91
CA ILE A 67 27.36 6.45 -12.82
C ILE A 67 26.29 6.84 -13.85
N GLY A 68 25.22 7.51 -13.42
CA GLY A 68 24.18 7.99 -14.33
C GLY A 68 24.72 8.95 -15.40
N ILE A 69 25.61 9.87 -15.02
CA ILE A 69 26.26 10.81 -15.94
C ILE A 69 27.12 10.07 -16.96
N GLU A 70 27.98 9.15 -16.52
CA GLU A 70 28.87 8.43 -17.42
C GLU A 70 28.09 7.51 -18.39
N VAL A 71 27.01 6.88 -17.93
CA VAL A 71 26.14 6.11 -18.83
C VAL A 71 25.40 7.02 -19.80
N ALA A 72 24.89 8.17 -19.34
CA ALA A 72 24.21 9.13 -20.20
C ALA A 72 25.13 9.66 -21.33
N LYS A 73 26.40 9.93 -21.01
CA LYS A 73 27.44 10.26 -22.00
C LYS A 73 27.69 9.11 -22.96
N PHE A 74 27.84 7.89 -22.45
CA PHE A 74 28.10 6.71 -23.27
C PHE A 74 26.94 6.41 -24.24
N TRP A 75 25.70 6.64 -23.82
CA TRP A 75 24.51 6.50 -24.66
C TRP A 75 24.21 7.72 -25.54
N ASN A 76 25.03 8.77 -25.46
CA ASN A 76 24.86 10.01 -26.20
C ASN A 76 23.46 10.63 -26.01
N LEU A 77 23.00 10.67 -24.76
CA LEU A 77 21.72 11.29 -24.39
C LEU A 77 21.80 12.83 -24.51
N PRO A 78 20.65 13.53 -24.65
CA PRO A 78 20.64 14.98 -24.89
C PRO A 78 21.41 15.79 -23.84
N ASP A 79 22.07 16.87 -24.29
CA ASP A 79 22.87 17.77 -23.43
C ASP A 79 22.04 18.37 -22.27
N LEU A 80 20.75 18.55 -22.49
CA LEU A 80 19.81 18.98 -21.46
C LEU A 80 19.79 18.01 -20.27
N LEU A 81 19.76 16.69 -20.52
CA LEU A 81 19.78 15.68 -19.46
C LEU A 81 21.12 15.70 -18.72
N LEU A 82 22.24 15.79 -19.46
CA LEU A 82 23.57 15.89 -18.85
C LEU A 82 23.66 17.12 -17.93
N MET A 83 23.17 18.27 -18.40
CA MET A 83 23.09 19.50 -17.61
C MET A 83 22.25 19.31 -16.34
N VAL A 84 21.08 18.68 -16.43
CA VAL A 84 20.22 18.39 -15.28
C VAL A 84 20.90 17.41 -14.31
N LEU A 85 21.54 16.36 -14.81
CA LEU A 85 22.27 15.40 -13.99
C LEU A 85 23.51 16.02 -13.35
N GLU A 86 24.14 17.04 -13.94
CA GLU A 86 25.30 17.73 -13.33
C GLU A 86 24.90 18.84 -12.34
N LYS A 87 23.78 19.54 -12.60
CA LYS A 87 23.35 20.71 -11.82
C LYS A 87 22.21 20.44 -10.84
N GLY A 88 21.49 19.34 -10.97
CA GLY A 88 20.37 18.96 -10.08
C GLY A 88 20.79 18.94 -8.61
N GLY A 89 19.95 19.42 -7.71
CA GLY A 89 20.20 19.41 -6.26
C GLY A 89 21.11 20.52 -5.73
N ARG A 90 21.63 21.42 -6.58
CA ARG A 90 22.28 22.65 -6.12
C ARG A 90 21.21 23.70 -5.80
N SER A 91 21.10 24.08 -4.53
CA SER A 91 20.27 25.21 -4.10
C SER A 91 20.93 26.52 -4.52
N TYR A 92 20.26 27.31 -5.36
CA TYR A 92 20.74 28.63 -5.71
C TYR A 92 19.98 29.66 -4.88
N ALA A 93 20.67 30.32 -3.95
CA ALA A 93 20.10 31.40 -3.12
C ALA A 93 19.62 32.60 -3.95
N HIS A 94 20.10 32.74 -5.20
CA HIS A 94 19.71 33.80 -6.13
C HIS A 94 19.48 33.21 -7.53
N PRO A 95 18.53 33.76 -8.30
CA PRO A 95 18.31 33.34 -9.68
C PRO A 95 19.57 33.65 -10.52
N PRO A 96 20.21 32.63 -11.11
CA PRO A 96 21.40 32.81 -11.93
C PRO A 96 21.05 33.43 -13.29
N LEU A 97 22.07 33.92 -14.01
CA LEU A 97 21.99 34.58 -15.33
C LEU A 97 21.23 33.75 -16.40
N ASP A 98 21.14 32.44 -16.23
CA ASP A 98 20.45 31.51 -17.11
C ASP A 98 19.24 30.89 -16.38
N PHE A 99 18.20 31.71 -16.21
CA PHE A 99 16.97 31.35 -15.50
C PHE A 99 16.32 30.07 -16.08
N SER A 100 16.34 29.91 -17.41
CA SER A 100 15.69 28.80 -18.11
C SER A 100 16.27 27.44 -17.71
N ASN A 101 17.60 27.29 -17.83
CA ASN A 101 18.24 26.00 -17.53
C ASN A 101 18.23 25.66 -16.04
N HIS A 102 18.35 26.68 -15.18
CA HIS A 102 18.34 26.47 -13.74
C HIS A 102 16.93 26.18 -13.22
N TYR A 103 15.91 26.83 -13.79
CA TYR A 103 14.52 26.49 -13.52
C TYR A 103 14.25 25.03 -13.90
N LEU A 104 14.64 24.59 -15.10
CA LEU A 104 14.43 23.20 -15.54
C LEU A 104 15.14 22.19 -14.63
N ALA A 105 16.41 22.42 -14.31
CA ALA A 105 17.15 21.54 -13.40
C ALA A 105 16.53 21.51 -11.99
N SER A 106 16.07 22.66 -11.48
CA SER A 106 15.40 22.77 -10.18
C SER A 106 14.03 22.08 -10.20
N LEU A 107 13.25 22.23 -11.27
CA LEU A 107 11.95 21.60 -11.45
C LEU A 107 12.07 20.07 -11.48
N ILE A 108 13.03 19.55 -12.24
CA ILE A 108 13.23 18.09 -12.38
C ILE A 108 13.74 17.49 -11.07
N HIS A 109 14.69 18.15 -10.42
CA HIS A 109 15.17 17.73 -9.10
C HIS A 109 14.03 17.77 -8.07
N PHE A 110 13.28 18.89 -8.01
CA PHE A 110 12.14 19.06 -7.12
C PHE A 110 11.10 17.96 -7.33
N ALA A 111 10.73 17.65 -8.58
CA ALA A 111 9.75 16.60 -8.86
C ALA A 111 10.20 15.22 -8.35
N ASN A 112 11.47 14.85 -8.56
CA ASN A 112 12.00 13.56 -8.11
C ASN A 112 12.13 13.49 -6.59
N VAL A 113 12.73 14.52 -5.97
CA VAL A 113 12.90 14.58 -4.51
C VAL A 113 11.55 14.71 -3.79
N PHE A 114 10.58 15.42 -4.37
CA PHE A 114 9.23 15.47 -3.83
C PHE A 114 8.61 14.06 -3.77
N VAL A 115 8.75 13.26 -4.83
CA VAL A 115 8.23 11.89 -4.87
C VAL A 115 8.96 10.98 -3.88
N GLU A 116 10.28 11.12 -3.73
CA GLU A 116 11.06 10.39 -2.72
C GLU A 116 10.63 10.78 -1.30
N SER A 117 10.56 12.07 -0.98
CA SER A 117 10.09 12.59 0.32
C SER A 117 8.65 12.17 0.63
N LEU A 118 7.77 12.15 -0.39
CA LEU A 118 6.43 11.61 -0.29
C LEU A 118 6.44 10.10 0.04
N CYS A 119 7.33 9.33 -0.60
CA CYS A 119 7.46 7.88 -0.39
C CYS A 119 8.11 7.51 0.94
N ASP A 120 8.92 8.38 1.53
CA ASP A 120 9.64 8.11 2.78
C ASP A 120 9.06 8.83 4.00
N GLY A 121 8.18 9.82 3.77
CA GLY A 121 7.51 10.58 4.84
C GLY A 121 8.37 11.71 5.42
N PHE A 122 9.32 12.23 4.64
CA PHE A 122 10.21 13.34 5.04
C PHE A 122 9.57 14.73 4.85
N ASP A 123 10.21 15.72 5.48
CA ASP A 123 9.81 17.13 5.62
C ASP A 123 9.58 17.85 4.28
N LEU A 124 8.31 17.89 3.84
CA LEU A 124 7.91 18.64 2.66
C LEU A 124 8.10 20.14 2.84
N ASP A 125 7.99 20.68 4.06
CA ASP A 125 8.06 22.12 4.30
C ASP A 125 9.45 22.66 3.94
N SER A 126 10.52 21.93 4.28
CA SER A 126 11.89 22.28 3.89
C SER A 126 12.08 22.36 2.36
N LEU A 127 11.45 21.44 1.62
CA LEU A 127 11.55 21.38 0.16
C LEU A 127 10.81 22.55 -0.50
N PHE A 128 9.64 22.92 0.01
CA PHE A 128 8.89 24.08 -0.50
C PHE A 128 9.52 25.41 -0.08
N GLN A 129 10.19 25.50 1.07
CA GLN A 129 11.01 26.68 1.39
C GLN A 129 12.17 26.84 0.40
N GLN A 130 12.80 25.74 0.00
CA GLN A 130 13.94 25.77 -0.91
C GLN A 130 13.56 26.06 -2.37
N TYR A 131 12.47 25.46 -2.86
CA TYR A 131 12.11 25.52 -4.29
C TYR A 131 10.83 26.30 -4.58
N GLY A 132 9.99 26.58 -3.58
CA GLY A 132 8.69 27.23 -3.75
C GLY A 132 8.79 28.64 -4.33
N VAL A 133 9.85 29.40 -4.01
CA VAL A 133 10.08 30.74 -4.57
C VAL A 133 10.46 30.68 -6.06
N ILE A 134 11.29 29.71 -6.46
CA ILE A 134 11.76 29.56 -7.84
C ILE A 134 10.66 29.00 -8.74
N LEU A 135 9.92 28.02 -8.22
CA LEU A 135 8.88 27.31 -8.98
C LEU A 135 7.53 28.04 -8.96
N SER A 136 7.30 28.90 -7.96
CA SER A 136 6.02 29.59 -7.74
C SER A 136 4.82 28.64 -7.57
N VAL A 137 5.05 27.44 -7.01
CA VAL A 137 4.02 26.40 -6.85
C VAL A 137 3.78 26.13 -5.36
N GLY A 138 2.50 26.07 -4.97
CA GLY A 138 2.09 25.66 -3.62
C GLY A 138 2.05 24.14 -3.42
N ILE A 139 1.99 23.70 -2.16
CA ILE A 139 1.89 22.28 -1.79
C ILE A 139 0.63 21.64 -2.41
N ASN A 140 -0.50 22.35 -2.38
CA ASN A 140 -1.79 21.88 -2.91
C ASN A 140 -1.75 21.64 -4.41
N GLU A 141 -1.24 22.61 -5.18
CA GLU A 141 -1.16 22.53 -6.64
C GLU A 141 -0.22 21.41 -7.09
N THR A 142 0.89 21.23 -6.38
CA THR A 142 1.83 20.13 -6.63
C THR A 142 1.19 18.77 -6.40
N LEU A 143 0.45 18.60 -5.29
CA LEU A 143 -0.25 17.35 -4.98
C LEU A 143 -1.35 17.01 -5.98
N ILE A 144 -2.12 18.00 -6.44
CA ILE A 144 -3.13 17.81 -7.49
C ILE A 144 -2.45 17.36 -8.79
N SER A 145 -1.37 18.02 -9.18
CA SER A 145 -0.62 17.71 -10.41
C SER A 145 -0.01 16.31 -10.38
N ILE A 146 0.51 15.88 -9.23
CA ILE A 146 1.06 14.54 -9.06
C ILE A 146 -0.03 13.48 -9.05
N LYS A 147 -1.16 13.74 -8.38
CA LYS A 147 -2.32 12.84 -8.41
C LYS A 147 -2.76 12.58 -9.86
N ARG A 148 -2.93 13.65 -10.65
CA ARG A 148 -3.26 13.54 -12.08
C ARG A 148 -2.24 12.69 -12.84
N SER A 149 -0.95 12.93 -12.60
CA SER A 149 0.14 12.18 -13.26
C SER A 149 0.13 10.69 -12.90
N VAL A 150 -0.18 10.37 -11.64
CA VAL A 150 -0.29 8.97 -11.17
C VAL A 150 -1.53 8.29 -11.77
N ASP A 151 -2.66 8.98 -11.83
CA ASP A 151 -3.89 8.48 -12.45
C ASP A 151 -3.67 8.19 -13.96
N GLU A 152 -2.98 9.09 -14.68
CA GLU A 152 -2.60 8.89 -16.09
C GLU A 152 -1.63 7.71 -16.29
N ALA A 153 -0.64 7.57 -15.39
CA ALA A 153 0.30 6.46 -15.42
C ALA A 153 -0.38 5.12 -15.11
N GLU A 154 -1.39 5.10 -14.23
CA GLU A 154 -2.19 3.91 -13.93
C GLU A 154 -2.97 3.43 -15.15
N ILE A 155 -3.70 4.34 -15.82
CA ILE A 155 -4.45 4.03 -17.04
C ILE A 155 -3.52 3.40 -18.08
N THR A 156 -2.35 4.00 -18.29
CA THR A 156 -1.36 3.52 -19.26
C THR A 156 -0.72 2.20 -18.82
N SER A 157 -0.44 2.02 -17.53
CA SER A 157 0.16 0.80 -16.98
C SER A 157 -0.78 -0.40 -17.03
N THR A 158 -2.08 -0.22 -16.85
CA THR A 158 -3.04 -1.34 -16.93
C THR A 158 -2.99 -2.06 -18.27
N LEU A 159 -2.56 -1.37 -19.34
CA LEU A 159 -2.39 -1.90 -20.68
C LEU A 159 -1.07 -2.67 -20.87
N LEU A 160 -0.02 -2.37 -20.10
CA LEU A 160 1.33 -2.89 -20.31
C LEU A 160 1.76 -3.94 -19.26
N ARG A 161 1.39 -3.77 -17.98
CA ARG A 161 1.66 -4.72 -16.89
C ARG A 161 0.84 -4.37 -15.64
N SER A 162 0.19 -5.35 -15.03
CA SER A 162 -0.53 -5.14 -13.76
C SER A 162 0.45 -4.96 -12.59
N GLY A 163 0.38 -3.84 -11.87
CA GLY A 163 1.25 -3.60 -10.70
C GLY A 163 1.43 -2.16 -10.23
N VAL A 164 1.24 -1.15 -11.10
CA VAL A 164 1.36 0.27 -10.70
C VAL A 164 0.29 0.68 -9.69
N THR A 165 -0.89 0.03 -9.73
CA THR A 165 -1.96 0.17 -8.73
C THR A 165 -1.58 -0.27 -7.31
N LYS A 166 -0.43 -0.95 -7.14
CA LYS A 166 0.09 -1.40 -5.83
C LYS A 166 1.13 -0.44 -5.24
N LEU A 167 1.48 0.64 -5.94
CA LEU A 167 2.42 1.63 -5.42
C LEU A 167 1.75 2.42 -4.29
N LYS A 168 2.40 2.48 -3.12
CA LYS A 168 1.92 3.17 -1.90
C LYS A 168 1.74 4.68 -2.08
N ILE A 169 2.14 5.23 -3.22
CA ILE A 169 2.09 6.64 -3.57
C ILE A 169 0.65 7.16 -3.50
N GLN A 170 -0.35 6.42 -4.01
CA GLN A 170 -1.75 6.88 -4.00
C GLN A 170 -2.33 7.06 -2.59
N THR A 171 -2.04 6.11 -1.69
CA THR A 171 -2.48 6.17 -0.29
C THR A 171 -1.85 7.36 0.43
N LYS A 172 -0.56 7.60 0.19
CA LYS A 172 0.17 8.74 0.78
C LYS A 172 -0.30 10.09 0.26
N ILE A 173 -0.56 10.22 -1.04
CA ILE A 173 -1.15 11.44 -1.64
C ILE A 173 -2.53 11.71 -1.04
N ARG A 174 -3.38 10.68 -0.92
CA ARG A 174 -4.72 10.80 -0.33
C ARG A 174 -4.66 11.27 1.12
N PHE A 175 -3.73 10.73 1.91
CA PHE A 175 -3.50 11.12 3.30
C PHE A 175 -3.06 12.59 3.42
N LEU A 176 -2.09 13.02 2.61
CA LEU A 176 -1.65 14.42 2.59
C LEU A 176 -2.77 15.38 2.19
N MET A 177 -3.58 15.04 1.18
CA MET A 177 -4.74 15.85 0.78
C MET A 177 -5.79 15.96 1.91
N ILE A 178 -6.02 14.88 2.67
CA ILE A 178 -6.94 14.92 3.83
C ILE A 178 -6.38 15.83 4.92
N ASN A 179 -5.08 15.77 5.21
CA ASN A 179 -4.45 16.59 6.24
C ASN A 179 -4.38 18.08 5.84
N LEU A 180 -4.16 18.39 4.57
CA LEU A 180 -4.26 19.75 4.03
C LEU A 180 -5.69 20.28 4.12
N ARG A 181 -6.69 19.46 3.78
CA ARG A 181 -8.11 19.83 3.90
C ARG A 181 -8.55 20.05 5.35
N ASN A 182 -7.92 19.36 6.30
CA ASN A 182 -8.17 19.49 7.74
C ASN A 182 -7.37 20.63 8.39
N GLY A 183 -6.62 21.44 7.62
CA GLY A 183 -5.87 22.59 8.13
C GLY A 183 -4.61 22.25 8.94
N LEU A 184 -4.12 21.01 8.84
CA LEU A 184 -2.93 20.53 9.55
C LEU A 184 -1.62 20.79 8.79
N LEU A 185 -1.67 21.39 7.60
CA LEU A 185 -0.53 21.83 6.79
C LEU A 185 -0.90 23.20 6.20
N ASN A 186 0.02 24.18 6.24
CA ASN A 186 -0.23 25.49 5.64
C ASN A 186 -0.07 25.41 4.12
N SER A 187 -1.05 25.92 3.38
CA SER A 187 -1.12 25.87 1.92
C SER A 187 -0.44 27.05 1.22
N ASP A 188 0.07 28.02 1.98
CA ASP A 188 0.48 29.30 1.43
C ASP A 188 1.85 29.21 0.75
N ILE A 189 1.96 29.86 -0.41
CA ILE A 189 3.23 30.11 -1.08
C ILE A 189 4.14 30.83 -0.06
N PRO A 190 5.41 30.42 0.14
CA PRO A 190 6.29 31.09 1.08
C PRO A 190 6.49 32.54 0.64
N GLN A 191 5.73 33.47 1.23
CA GLN A 191 5.99 34.89 1.11
C GLN A 191 7.14 35.20 2.06
N GLY A 192 8.28 35.57 1.48
CA GLY A 192 9.46 35.91 2.26
C GLY A 192 9.15 37.02 3.25
N GLN A 193 9.22 36.70 4.55
CA GLN A 193 9.63 37.62 5.60
C GLN A 193 10.02 36.83 6.86
N GLU A 194 11.16 37.25 7.42
CA GLU A 194 11.83 36.69 8.59
C GLU A 194 10.92 36.74 9.83
N GLY A 195 10.89 35.62 10.55
CA GLY A 195 10.14 35.49 11.81
C GLY A 195 10.28 34.10 12.38
N VAL A 196 11.47 33.79 12.92
CA VAL A 196 11.73 32.58 13.71
C VAL A 196 10.72 32.56 14.87
N THR A 197 9.74 31.66 14.82
CA THR A 197 8.96 31.32 16.01
C THR A 197 8.93 29.80 16.18
N GLU A 198 9.56 29.38 17.26
CA GLU A 198 9.63 28.03 17.82
C GLU A 198 8.22 27.42 17.98
N ARG A 199 7.72 26.76 16.94
CA ARG A 199 6.51 25.91 17.02
C ARG A 199 6.67 24.55 16.34
N THR A 200 7.87 24.25 15.81
CA THR A 200 8.18 23.05 15.01
C THR A 200 8.44 21.79 15.85
N GLY A 201 8.89 21.92 17.10
CA GLY A 201 9.26 20.77 17.94
C GLY A 201 8.08 19.86 18.31
N GLN A 202 6.99 20.45 18.80
CA GLN A 202 5.85 19.68 19.34
C GLN A 202 4.97 19.06 18.25
N ARG A 203 4.89 19.71 17.08
CA ARG A 203 4.11 19.23 15.93
C ARG A 203 4.77 18.02 15.26
N ASN A 204 6.11 18.02 15.17
CA ASN A 204 6.90 16.92 14.61
C ASN A 204 6.90 15.68 15.52
N ASP A 205 6.85 15.85 16.84
CA ASP A 205 6.76 14.71 17.78
C ASP A 205 5.38 14.04 17.76
N THR A 206 4.31 14.81 17.55
CA THR A 206 2.95 14.26 17.45
C THR A 206 2.76 13.51 16.12
N LEU A 207 3.32 14.03 15.03
CA LEU A 207 3.37 13.36 13.72
C LEU A 207 4.30 12.15 13.74
N ARG A 208 5.47 12.22 14.38
CA ARG A 208 6.38 11.07 14.55
C ARG A 208 5.78 9.98 15.43
N ALA A 209 5.16 10.31 16.56
CA ALA A 209 4.48 9.35 17.42
C ALA A 209 3.29 8.68 16.71
N PHE A 210 2.55 9.44 15.89
CA PHE A 210 1.48 8.90 15.07
C PHE A 210 2.02 8.05 13.91
N LEU A 211 3.07 8.50 13.21
CA LEU A 211 3.73 7.74 12.13
C LEU A 211 4.42 6.48 12.64
N SER A 212 4.99 6.47 13.84
CA SER A 212 5.56 5.27 14.47
C SER A 212 4.47 4.32 14.97
N SER A 213 3.34 4.85 15.49
CA SER A 213 2.14 4.04 15.76
C SER A 213 1.51 3.43 14.50
N LEU A 214 1.76 4.04 13.31
CA LEU A 214 1.35 3.52 12.00
C LEU A 214 2.40 2.62 11.34
N GLN A 215 3.70 2.80 11.62
CA GLN A 215 4.75 1.85 11.23
C GLN A 215 4.59 0.50 11.94
N ASP A 216 4.05 0.50 13.16
CA ASP A 216 3.64 -0.71 13.86
C ASP A 216 2.29 -1.29 13.40
N GLN A 217 1.46 -0.51 12.69
CA GLN A 217 0.20 -1.01 12.11
C GLN A 217 0.26 -1.36 10.62
N GLU A 218 1.29 -0.97 9.87
CA GLU A 218 1.42 -1.27 8.45
C GLU A 218 2.86 -1.60 8.00
N LYS A 219 3.48 -2.60 8.65
CA LYS A 219 4.62 -3.32 8.03
C LYS A 219 4.17 -3.95 6.71
N TYR A 220 4.55 -3.29 5.61
CA TYR A 220 4.88 -3.83 4.29
C TYR A 220 4.41 -5.27 4.04
N ARG A 221 3.44 -5.47 3.14
CA ARG A 221 3.24 -6.80 2.53
C ARG A 221 3.21 -6.65 1.01
N PRO A 222 4.19 -7.21 0.27
CA PRO A 222 4.22 -7.20 -1.19
C PRO A 222 3.00 -7.98 -1.70
N ASN A 223 2.90 -8.19 -3.00
CA ASN A 223 1.95 -9.14 -3.56
C ASN A 223 2.27 -10.56 -3.05
N LYS A 224 1.88 -10.86 -1.81
CA LYS A 224 2.16 -12.11 -1.10
C LYS A 224 1.36 -13.18 -1.80
N THR A 225 2.05 -14.07 -2.49
CA THR A 225 1.47 -15.36 -2.88
C THR A 225 0.88 -16.02 -1.63
N VAL A 226 -0.18 -16.83 -1.79
CA VAL A 226 -0.82 -17.54 -0.67
C VAL A 226 0.20 -18.25 0.23
N HIS A 227 1.28 -18.79 -0.36
CA HIS A 227 2.39 -19.40 0.36
C HIS A 227 3.04 -18.49 1.41
N HIS A 228 3.24 -17.22 1.09
CA HIS A 228 3.85 -16.28 2.01
C HIS A 228 2.88 -15.92 3.15
N PHE A 229 1.58 -15.82 2.89
CA PHE A 229 0.57 -15.69 3.96
C PHE A 229 0.57 -16.90 4.90
N ILE A 230 0.70 -18.11 4.34
CA ILE A 230 0.81 -19.35 5.12
C ILE A 230 2.06 -19.32 6.00
N GLU A 231 3.20 -18.89 5.47
CA GLU A 231 4.44 -18.73 6.23
C GLU A 231 4.29 -17.73 7.38
N ASP A 232 3.71 -16.56 7.11
CA ASP A 232 3.47 -15.54 8.14
C ASP A 232 2.54 -16.05 9.24
N LEU A 233 1.44 -16.72 8.88
CA LEU A 233 0.49 -17.29 9.83
C LEU A 233 1.17 -18.35 10.70
N ASN A 234 2.02 -19.20 10.11
CA ASN A 234 2.80 -20.18 10.86
C ASN A 234 3.82 -19.53 11.81
N LEU A 235 4.49 -18.47 11.38
CA LEU A 235 5.41 -17.70 12.22
C LEU A 235 4.68 -17.02 13.38
N LEU A 236 3.50 -16.47 13.11
CA LEU A 236 2.67 -15.80 14.10
C LEU A 236 2.17 -16.79 15.14
N VAL A 237 1.68 -17.97 14.71
CA VAL A 237 1.30 -19.06 15.62
C VAL A 237 2.48 -19.53 16.47
N LYS A 238 3.73 -19.47 15.98
CA LYS A 238 4.92 -19.84 16.78
C LYS A 238 5.27 -18.83 17.87
N LYS A 239 4.94 -17.54 17.70
CA LYS A 239 5.20 -16.47 18.67
C LYS A 239 4.05 -16.32 19.69
N ASN A 240 4.18 -15.41 20.65
CA ASN A 240 3.01 -14.91 21.40
C ASN A 240 2.23 -13.97 20.50
N PHE A 241 1.02 -14.36 20.11
CA PHE A 241 0.20 -13.62 19.16
C PHE A 241 -1.18 -13.31 19.72
N SER A 242 -1.80 -12.24 19.21
CA SER A 242 -3.21 -11.95 19.51
C SER A 242 -4.13 -12.66 18.51
N ILE A 243 -5.22 -13.26 19.00
CA ILE A 243 -6.16 -14.00 18.14
C ILE A 243 -6.76 -13.10 17.05
N ASN A 244 -7.02 -11.84 17.38
CA ASN A 244 -7.58 -10.87 16.44
C ASN A 244 -6.59 -10.54 15.32
N GLU A 245 -5.30 -10.40 15.63
CA GLU A 245 -4.25 -10.17 14.62
C GLU A 245 -4.09 -11.39 13.70
N PHE A 246 -4.08 -12.60 14.26
CA PHE A 246 -4.05 -13.84 13.48
C PHE A 246 -5.22 -13.88 12.47
N TYR A 247 -6.44 -13.61 12.95
CA TYR A 247 -7.62 -13.68 12.10
C TYR A 247 -7.71 -12.55 11.06
N ARG A 248 -7.22 -11.35 11.36
CA ARG A 248 -7.11 -10.28 10.35
C ARG A 248 -6.21 -10.74 9.20
N LEU A 249 -5.04 -11.27 9.54
CA LEU A 249 -4.09 -11.77 8.55
C LEU A 249 -4.65 -12.97 7.75
N LEU A 250 -5.41 -13.84 8.41
CA LEU A 250 -6.06 -14.97 7.75
C LEU A 250 -7.10 -14.51 6.72
N LEU A 251 -7.94 -13.53 7.08
CA LEU A 251 -8.96 -13.00 6.15
C LEU A 251 -8.31 -12.26 4.97
N GLU A 252 -7.20 -11.56 5.20
CA GLU A 252 -6.38 -10.99 4.12
C GLU A 252 -5.80 -12.07 3.20
N ALA A 253 -5.35 -13.20 3.75
CA ALA A 253 -4.86 -14.31 2.94
C ALA A 253 -5.92 -14.84 1.97
N PHE A 254 -7.18 -14.88 2.39
CA PHE A 254 -8.29 -15.26 1.50
C PHE A 254 -8.58 -14.18 0.45
N HIS A 255 -8.71 -12.92 0.86
CA HIS A 255 -9.04 -11.84 -0.08
C HIS A 255 -7.89 -11.57 -1.06
N GLN A 256 -6.71 -11.24 -0.55
CA GLN A 256 -5.56 -10.82 -1.35
C GLN A 256 -4.75 -12.00 -1.90
N GLY A 257 -4.58 -13.05 -1.10
CA GLY A 257 -3.79 -14.22 -1.51
C GLY A 257 -4.56 -15.10 -2.50
N MET A 258 -5.81 -15.41 -2.20
CA MET A 258 -6.62 -16.34 -3.01
C MET A 258 -7.58 -15.63 -3.98
N GLY A 259 -7.84 -14.34 -3.79
CA GLY A 259 -8.69 -13.55 -4.67
C GLY A 259 -10.19 -13.67 -4.40
N PHE A 260 -10.60 -14.06 -3.18
CA PHE A 260 -12.01 -13.96 -2.79
C PHE A 260 -12.43 -12.48 -2.75
N ASP A 261 -13.66 -12.16 -3.14
CA ASP A 261 -14.12 -10.77 -3.12
C ASP A 261 -14.37 -10.32 -1.67
N ARG A 262 -14.90 -11.21 -0.83
CA ARG A 262 -15.18 -10.95 0.59
C ARG A 262 -14.79 -12.13 1.43
N ALA A 263 -14.23 -11.84 2.61
CA ALA A 263 -13.92 -12.83 3.63
C ALA A 263 -14.42 -12.34 4.99
N VAL A 264 -15.21 -13.16 5.69
CA VAL A 264 -15.81 -12.83 6.99
C VAL A 264 -15.55 -13.95 7.98
N LEU A 265 -15.05 -13.58 9.15
CA LEU A 265 -15.02 -14.46 10.31
C LEU A 265 -16.29 -14.22 11.13
N ALA A 266 -17.12 -15.24 11.24
CA ALA A 266 -18.30 -15.22 12.08
C ALA A 266 -18.12 -16.15 13.28
N THR A 267 -18.50 -15.71 14.47
CA THR A 267 -18.34 -16.48 15.72
C THR A 267 -19.70 -16.80 16.31
N VAL A 268 -19.80 -17.96 16.96
CA VAL A 268 -21.01 -18.32 17.69
C VAL A 268 -21.16 -17.39 18.89
N ASN A 269 -22.31 -16.75 18.99
CA ASN A 269 -22.73 -15.94 20.11
C ASN A 269 -23.75 -16.73 20.96
N THR A 270 -23.47 -16.86 22.25
CA THR A 270 -24.31 -17.54 23.24
C THR A 270 -24.85 -16.60 24.32
N PHE A 271 -24.71 -15.28 24.15
CA PHE A 271 -25.16 -14.28 25.13
C PHE A 271 -26.68 -14.08 25.13
N SER A 272 -27.37 -14.43 24.05
CA SER A 272 -28.84 -14.37 23.92
C SER A 272 -29.49 -15.74 24.13
N ALA A 273 -30.81 -15.75 24.42
CA ALA A 273 -31.60 -16.98 24.57
C ALA A 273 -31.52 -17.94 23.34
N ASN A 274 -31.13 -17.41 22.18
CA ASN A 274 -30.92 -18.16 20.94
C ASN A 274 -29.44 -18.10 20.55
N VAL A 275 -28.88 -19.25 20.19
CA VAL A 275 -27.52 -19.38 19.66
C VAL A 275 -27.49 -18.86 18.22
N SER A 276 -26.72 -17.81 17.97
CA SER A 276 -26.59 -17.23 16.62
C SER A 276 -25.14 -17.12 16.19
N LEU A 277 -24.91 -17.14 14.88
CA LEU A 277 -23.62 -16.92 14.26
C LEU A 277 -23.53 -15.45 13.84
N VAL A 278 -22.59 -14.71 14.42
CA VAL A 278 -22.47 -13.26 14.23
C VAL A 278 -21.11 -12.90 13.63
N GLY A 279 -21.10 -12.01 12.63
CA GLY A 279 -19.88 -11.49 12.02
C GLY A 279 -19.04 -10.70 13.03
N ARG A 280 -17.74 -11.00 13.09
CA ARG A 280 -16.80 -10.36 14.01
C ARG A 280 -15.71 -9.57 13.30
N LEU A 281 -15.18 -10.12 12.21
CA LEU A 281 -14.15 -9.50 11.39
C LEU A 281 -14.49 -9.70 9.92
N GLY A 282 -14.12 -8.74 9.08
CA GLY A 282 -14.28 -8.82 7.63
C GLY A 282 -13.05 -8.25 6.91
N ALA A 283 -12.82 -8.73 5.68
CA ALA A 283 -11.82 -8.24 4.75
C ALA A 283 -12.36 -8.30 3.32
N GLY A 284 -11.82 -7.45 2.44
CA GLY A 284 -12.25 -7.31 1.05
C GLY A 284 -13.41 -6.32 0.87
N ASP A 285 -14.30 -6.60 -0.07
CA ASP A 285 -15.41 -5.72 -0.48
C ASP A 285 -16.59 -5.72 0.52
N ILE A 286 -16.32 -5.92 1.81
CA ILE A 286 -17.30 -5.87 2.89
C ILE A 286 -16.89 -4.81 3.92
N ASP A 287 -17.81 -3.91 4.22
CA ASP A 287 -17.62 -2.83 5.18
C ASP A 287 -17.97 -3.26 6.61
N HIS A 288 -17.63 -2.43 7.58
CA HIS A 288 -17.90 -2.71 8.99
C HIS A 288 -19.40 -2.89 9.29
N GLU A 289 -20.27 -2.16 8.59
CA GLU A 289 -21.72 -2.31 8.75
C GLU A 289 -22.21 -3.64 8.16
N GLY A 290 -21.70 -4.06 6.99
CA GLY A 290 -21.98 -5.39 6.43
C GLY A 290 -21.55 -6.54 7.35
N VAL A 291 -20.41 -6.40 8.04
CA VAL A 291 -19.97 -7.39 9.05
C VAL A 291 -20.92 -7.43 10.25
N LYS A 292 -21.40 -6.27 10.72
CA LYS A 292 -22.37 -6.22 11.85
C LYS A 292 -23.74 -6.79 11.47
N LEU A 293 -24.17 -6.60 10.23
CA LEU A 293 -25.42 -7.15 9.69
C LEU A 293 -25.33 -8.67 9.42
N PHE A 294 -24.13 -9.24 9.48
CA PHE A 294 -23.93 -10.68 9.36
C PHE A 294 -24.42 -11.37 10.64
N GLU A 295 -25.68 -11.79 10.64
CA GLU A 295 -26.26 -12.56 11.73
C GLU A 295 -27.15 -13.68 11.18
N GLN A 296 -26.87 -14.91 11.65
CA GLN A 296 -27.64 -16.10 11.30
C GLN A 296 -27.95 -16.91 12.56
N PRO A 297 -29.23 -17.04 12.96
CA PRO A 297 -29.63 -17.99 13.99
C PRO A 297 -29.20 -19.42 13.63
N LEU A 298 -28.63 -20.14 14.60
CA LEU A 298 -28.20 -21.53 14.49
C LEU A 298 -29.26 -22.47 15.09
N ASP A 299 -30.51 -22.31 14.65
CA ASP A 299 -31.60 -23.16 15.11
C ASP A 299 -31.48 -24.54 14.44
N SER A 300 -31.57 -25.62 15.23
CA SER A 300 -31.45 -27.01 14.76
C SER A 300 -32.48 -27.41 13.70
N GLU A 301 -33.61 -26.69 13.63
CA GLU A 301 -34.69 -26.91 12.67
C GLU A 301 -34.52 -26.09 11.38
N SER A 302 -33.57 -25.16 11.34
CA SER A 302 -33.34 -24.32 10.17
C SER A 302 -32.53 -25.07 9.11
N ASN A 303 -33.12 -25.30 7.93
CA ASN A 303 -32.45 -25.85 6.74
C ASN A 303 -31.47 -24.85 6.07
N CYS A 304 -30.91 -23.91 6.84
CA CYS A 304 -29.95 -22.95 6.32
C CYS A 304 -28.61 -23.67 6.03
N PRO A 305 -27.92 -23.35 4.91
CA PRO A 305 -26.61 -23.93 4.62
C PRO A 305 -25.57 -23.68 5.74
N MET A 306 -25.65 -22.53 6.41
CA MET A 306 -24.72 -22.14 7.48
C MET A 306 -24.94 -22.96 8.76
N SER A 307 -26.19 -23.19 9.17
CA SER A 307 -26.49 -24.08 10.32
C SER A 307 -26.06 -25.51 10.01
N THR A 308 -26.38 -25.99 8.80
CA THR A 308 -25.99 -27.34 8.34
C THR A 308 -24.48 -27.53 8.34
N ALA A 309 -23.70 -26.55 7.85
CA ALA A 309 -22.25 -26.60 7.85
C ALA A 309 -21.67 -26.61 9.28
N MET A 310 -22.22 -25.79 10.18
CA MET A 310 -21.77 -25.72 11.58
C MET A 310 -22.04 -27.01 12.37
N VAL A 311 -23.19 -27.65 12.14
CA VAL A 311 -23.56 -28.91 12.80
C VAL A 311 -22.79 -30.09 12.23
N SER A 312 -22.69 -30.18 10.90
CA SER A 312 -22.01 -31.30 10.24
C SER A 312 -20.48 -31.20 10.25
N GLY A 313 -19.93 -30.01 10.47
CA GLY A 313 -18.50 -29.72 10.39
C GLY A 313 -17.92 -29.86 8.98
N LYS A 314 -18.76 -29.90 7.95
CA LYS A 314 -18.33 -30.08 6.55
C LYS A 314 -18.29 -28.75 5.81
N ASP A 315 -17.30 -28.62 4.92
CA ASP A 315 -17.20 -27.49 4.00
C ASP A 315 -18.35 -27.54 2.99
N VAL A 316 -18.97 -26.38 2.75
CA VAL A 316 -20.10 -26.27 1.81
C VAL A 316 -19.81 -25.19 0.79
N ILE A 317 -20.02 -25.50 -0.48
CA ILE A 317 -19.95 -24.52 -1.59
C ILE A 317 -21.36 -24.38 -2.16
N ILE A 318 -21.86 -23.16 -2.21
CA ILE A 318 -23.20 -22.82 -2.68
C ILE A 318 -23.04 -21.98 -3.95
N PRO A 319 -23.39 -22.52 -5.13
CA PRO A 319 -23.39 -21.77 -6.38
C PRO A 319 -24.36 -20.58 -6.32
N ALA A 320 -24.08 -19.52 -7.09
CA ALA A 320 -24.92 -18.32 -7.15
C ALA A 320 -26.40 -18.60 -7.49
N THR A 321 -26.68 -19.68 -8.22
CA THR A 321 -28.04 -20.14 -8.57
C THR A 321 -28.87 -20.61 -7.36
N LYS A 322 -28.21 -20.89 -6.23
CA LYS A 322 -28.84 -21.37 -4.99
C LYS A 322 -28.80 -20.32 -3.87
N SER A 323 -28.56 -19.05 -4.17
CA SER A 323 -28.56 -17.96 -3.18
C SER A 323 -29.87 -17.86 -2.37
N TRP A 324 -30.99 -18.31 -2.94
CA TRP A 324 -32.30 -18.40 -2.27
C TRP A 324 -32.31 -19.30 -1.02
N SER A 325 -31.36 -20.23 -0.86
CA SER A 325 -31.29 -21.12 0.31
C SER A 325 -30.86 -20.41 1.59
N PHE A 326 -30.32 -19.19 1.49
CA PHE A 326 -29.97 -18.37 2.65
C PHE A 326 -31.18 -17.61 3.20
N SER A 327 -31.12 -17.29 4.49
CA SER A 327 -32.17 -16.51 5.14
C SER A 327 -32.33 -15.12 4.50
N ARG A 328 -33.53 -14.54 4.60
CA ARG A 328 -33.84 -13.19 4.08
C ARG A 328 -32.86 -12.12 4.56
N ARG A 329 -32.31 -12.29 5.77
CA ARG A 329 -31.32 -11.38 6.36
C ARG A 329 -30.02 -11.34 5.56
N LEU A 330 -29.59 -12.47 5.00
CA LEU A 330 -28.32 -12.59 4.28
C LEU A 330 -28.46 -12.44 2.76
N GLN A 331 -29.68 -12.31 2.23
CA GLN A 331 -29.92 -12.18 0.78
C GLN A 331 -29.16 -11.00 0.16
N HIS A 332 -29.02 -9.89 0.89
CA HIS A 332 -28.24 -8.73 0.41
C HIS A 332 -26.75 -9.04 0.24
N LEU A 333 -26.23 -10.04 0.97
CA LEU A 333 -24.83 -10.44 0.95
C LEU A 333 -24.56 -11.49 -0.14
N VAL A 334 -25.46 -12.47 -0.31
CA VAL A 334 -25.23 -13.67 -1.14
C VAL A 334 -25.77 -13.58 -2.57
N LYS A 335 -26.52 -12.52 -2.90
CA LYS A 335 -27.09 -12.35 -4.25
C LYS A 335 -26.00 -12.29 -5.31
N ASP A 336 -26.17 -13.05 -6.39
CA ASP A 336 -25.26 -13.14 -7.54
C ASP A 336 -23.82 -13.53 -7.16
N ARG A 337 -23.66 -14.32 -6.09
CA ARG A 337 -22.37 -14.75 -5.58
C ARG A 337 -22.31 -16.24 -5.32
N THR A 338 -21.18 -16.85 -5.66
CA THR A 338 -20.84 -18.20 -5.21
C THR A 338 -20.24 -18.09 -3.82
N VAL A 339 -20.86 -18.78 -2.86
CA VAL A 339 -20.53 -18.73 -1.44
C VAL A 339 -19.79 -19.99 -1.03
N TYR A 340 -18.76 -19.84 -0.22
CA TYR A 340 -17.98 -20.92 0.36
C TYR A 340 -18.01 -20.79 1.88
N LEU A 341 -18.43 -21.87 2.55
CA LEU A 341 -18.59 -21.92 3.99
C LEU A 341 -17.61 -22.95 4.55
N PHE A 342 -16.70 -22.46 5.41
CA PHE A 342 -15.69 -23.29 6.07
C PHE A 342 -15.88 -23.20 7.58
N PRO A 343 -16.55 -24.19 8.20
CA PRO A 343 -16.76 -24.20 9.65
C PRO A 343 -15.43 -24.46 10.38
N ILE A 344 -15.22 -23.75 11.49
CA ILE A 344 -14.14 -23.97 12.44
C ILE A 344 -14.73 -24.79 13.59
N VAL A 345 -14.32 -26.06 13.66
CA VAL A 345 -14.82 -27.05 14.62
C VAL A 345 -13.72 -27.36 15.63
N ILE A 346 -14.05 -27.28 16.91
CA ILE A 346 -13.16 -27.64 18.02
C ILE A 346 -13.87 -28.69 18.85
N GLU A 347 -13.23 -29.85 19.08
CA GLU A 347 -13.79 -30.96 19.87
C GLU A 347 -15.20 -31.38 19.39
N GLY A 348 -15.42 -31.40 18.08
CA GLY A 348 -16.70 -31.77 17.48
C GLY A 348 -17.79 -30.69 17.56
N LYS A 349 -17.51 -29.51 18.11
CA LYS A 349 -18.44 -28.38 18.17
C LYS A 349 -18.00 -27.25 17.23
N GLY A 350 -18.90 -26.80 16.35
CA GLY A 350 -18.67 -25.63 15.51
C GLY A 350 -18.67 -24.35 16.35
N VAL A 351 -17.54 -23.66 16.45
CA VAL A 351 -17.38 -22.44 17.28
C VAL A 351 -17.33 -21.16 16.46
N SER A 352 -16.95 -21.25 15.19
CA SER A 352 -16.82 -20.13 14.27
C SER A 352 -16.93 -20.63 12.84
N MET A 353 -17.12 -19.72 11.89
CA MET A 353 -17.16 -20.02 10.46
C MET A 353 -16.42 -18.95 9.69
N ILE A 354 -15.68 -19.38 8.67
CA ILE A 354 -15.12 -18.52 7.65
C ILE A 354 -16.09 -18.53 6.47
N TYR A 355 -16.72 -17.38 6.23
CA TYR A 355 -17.55 -17.13 5.05
C TYR A 355 -16.67 -16.48 3.99
N LEU A 356 -16.69 -17.02 2.78
CA LEU A 356 -15.98 -16.47 1.63
C LEU A 356 -16.93 -16.39 0.44
N ASP A 357 -16.81 -15.36 -0.39
CA ASP A 357 -17.61 -15.27 -1.61
C ASP A 357 -16.85 -14.73 -2.82
N ARG A 358 -17.41 -15.01 -4.00
CA ARG A 358 -16.99 -14.47 -5.30
C ARG A 358 -18.21 -14.14 -6.14
N LYS A 359 -18.15 -13.08 -6.94
CA LYS A 359 -19.16 -12.75 -7.96
C LYS A 359 -19.36 -13.92 -8.92
N ALA A 360 -20.61 -14.14 -9.35
CA ALA A 360 -20.99 -15.25 -10.22
C ALA A 360 -20.22 -15.30 -11.57
N GLU A 361 -19.73 -14.15 -12.03
CA GLU A 361 -18.96 -13.99 -13.27
C GLU A 361 -17.54 -14.54 -13.18
N GLN A 362 -17.03 -14.81 -11.97
CA GLN A 362 -15.67 -15.30 -11.76
C GLN A 362 -15.60 -16.84 -11.86
N PRO A 363 -14.49 -17.40 -12.35
CA PRO A 363 -14.33 -18.85 -12.45
C PRO A 363 -14.37 -19.51 -11.07
N LEU A 364 -14.97 -20.70 -11.02
CA LEU A 364 -14.94 -21.54 -9.84
C LEU A 364 -13.51 -21.99 -9.53
N PHE A 365 -13.24 -22.17 -8.24
CA PHE A 365 -11.95 -22.68 -7.79
C PHE A 365 -11.73 -24.14 -8.19
N ASN A 366 -10.51 -24.42 -8.62
CA ASN A 366 -10.06 -25.78 -8.85
C ASN A 366 -9.83 -26.52 -7.53
N ASN A 367 -9.62 -27.84 -7.60
CA ASN A 367 -9.43 -28.67 -6.42
C ASN A 367 -8.18 -28.31 -5.61
N GLU A 368 -7.13 -27.79 -6.24
CA GLU A 368 -5.91 -27.38 -5.55
C GLU A 368 -6.13 -26.14 -4.70
N MET A 369 -6.82 -25.13 -5.25
CA MET A 369 -7.19 -23.93 -4.52
C MET A 369 -8.08 -24.27 -3.33
N ILE A 370 -9.07 -25.16 -3.49
CA ILE A 370 -9.91 -25.61 -2.36
C ILE A 370 -9.09 -26.33 -1.29
N LYS A 371 -8.07 -27.13 -1.66
CA LYS A 371 -7.15 -27.72 -0.68
C LYS A 371 -6.39 -26.65 0.10
N THR A 372 -5.93 -25.59 -0.56
CA THR A 372 -5.25 -24.47 0.11
C THR A 372 -6.19 -23.71 1.06
N VAL A 373 -7.46 -23.50 0.69
CA VAL A 373 -8.45 -22.89 1.61
C VAL A 373 -8.59 -23.73 2.88
N ARG A 374 -8.68 -25.06 2.73
CA ARG A 374 -8.75 -25.99 3.86
C ARG A 374 -7.51 -25.93 4.75
N GLN A 375 -6.31 -25.82 4.16
CA GLN A 375 -5.07 -25.66 4.93
C GLN A 375 -5.10 -24.38 5.79
N LEU A 376 -5.54 -23.25 5.22
CA LEU A 376 -5.69 -22.00 5.97
C LEU A 376 -6.73 -22.13 7.10
N ARG A 377 -7.85 -22.83 6.85
CA ARG A 377 -8.84 -23.15 7.89
C ARG A 377 -8.22 -24.00 9.03
N GLU A 378 -7.41 -25.01 8.71
CA GLU A 378 -6.73 -25.83 9.74
C GLU A 378 -5.77 -25.01 10.62
N LEU A 379 -5.09 -24.01 10.04
CA LEU A 379 -4.27 -23.07 10.83
C LEU A 379 -5.14 -22.27 11.80
N ALA A 380 -6.35 -21.89 11.41
CA ALA A 380 -7.28 -21.19 12.29
C ALA A 380 -7.74 -22.05 13.48
N VAL A 381 -8.06 -23.32 13.23
CA VAL A 381 -8.37 -24.29 14.29
C VAL A 381 -7.18 -24.41 15.26
N SER A 382 -5.98 -24.59 14.72
CA SER A 382 -4.75 -24.72 15.50
C SER A 382 -4.46 -23.48 16.37
N ALA A 383 -4.71 -22.29 15.83
CA ALA A 383 -4.53 -21.03 16.56
C ALA A 383 -5.45 -20.94 17.79
N ILE A 384 -6.73 -21.34 17.66
CA ILE A 384 -7.65 -21.33 18.83
C ILE A 384 -7.22 -22.38 19.86
N ILE A 385 -6.87 -23.59 19.44
CA ILE A 385 -6.42 -24.66 20.35
C ILE A 385 -5.21 -24.19 21.14
N LYS A 386 -4.23 -23.55 20.48
CA LYS A 386 -3.02 -23.05 21.15
C LYS A 386 -3.33 -22.00 22.22
N ILE A 387 -4.24 -21.06 21.94
CA ILE A 387 -4.61 -20.05 22.94
C ILE A 387 -5.32 -20.68 24.14
N ARG A 388 -6.21 -21.66 23.90
CA ARG A 388 -6.87 -22.42 24.98
C ARG A 388 -5.92 -23.24 25.83
N ALA A 389 -4.78 -23.66 25.30
CA ALA A 389 -3.76 -24.40 26.05
C ALA A 389 -2.86 -23.50 26.93
N VAL A 390 -2.81 -22.20 26.62
CA VAL A 390 -2.00 -21.18 27.34
C VAL A 390 -2.85 -20.39 28.35
N SER A 391 -4.17 -20.39 28.17
CA SER A 391 -5.16 -19.83 29.11
C SER A 391 -5.54 -20.86 30.15
#